data_AF-A0A091TGS8-F1
#
_entry.id   AF-A0A091TGS8-F1
#
_cell.length_a   1.000
_cell.length_b   1.000
_cell.length_c   1.000
_cell.angle_alpha   90.00
_cell.angle_beta   90.00
_cell.angle_gamma   90.00
#
_symmetry.space_group_name_H-M   'P 1'
#
loop_
_entity.id
_entity.type
_entity.pdbx_description
1 polymer ?
#
loop_
_entity_poly.entity_id
_entity_poly.type
_entity_poly.pdbx_seq_one_letter_code
_entity_poly.pdbx_strand_id
1 'polypeptide(L)'
;QYSGTWYAMAKKDPEGLFLQDNVVTQFNVDENGHMSATAKGRVRLFNNWDVCADMIGSFTDTEDPAKFKMKYWGVASFLQKGNDDHWIVDTDYDTYALHYSCRKLNEDGTCADSYSFVFSRDPKGLPPEAQKIVRQRQIDLCLDRKYRVIVHNG
;
A
#
# COMPACT_ATOMS: atom_id res chain seq x y z
N GLN A 1 12.56 8.27 8.56
CA GLN A 1 11.52 9.30 8.32
C GLN A 1 10.19 8.67 7.93
N TYR A 2 10.17 7.70 6.99
CA TYR A 2 8.93 7.03 6.57
C TYR A 2 8.25 6.15 7.64
N SER A 3 8.96 5.79 8.72
CA SER A 3 8.42 5.02 9.84
C SER A 3 7.21 5.70 10.50
N GLY A 4 6.42 4.91 11.23
CA GLY A 4 5.21 5.36 11.89
C GLY A 4 3.92 4.88 11.21
N THR A 5 2.80 5.40 11.69
CA THR A 5 1.47 5.04 11.21
C THR A 5 1.13 5.78 9.92
N TRP A 6 0.45 5.08 9.02
CA TRP A 6 -0.09 5.57 7.77
C TRP A 6 -1.49 5.01 7.55
N TYR A 7 -2.42 5.90 7.21
CA TYR A 7 -3.82 5.57 6.94
C TYR A 7 -4.05 5.57 5.44
N ALA A 8 -4.54 4.45 4.88
CA ALA A 8 -4.82 4.40 3.46
C ALA A 8 -6.11 5.17 3.15
N MET A 9 -6.03 6.22 2.33
CA MET A 9 -7.16 7.09 1.97
C MET A 9 -7.84 6.63 0.68
N ALA A 10 -7.06 6.08 -0.25
CA ALA A 10 -7.56 5.56 -1.50
C ALA A 10 -6.67 4.42 -1.99
N LYS A 11 -7.22 3.55 -2.84
CA LYS A 11 -6.45 2.49 -3.50
C LYS A 11 -6.92 2.17 -4.90
N LYS A 12 -5.98 1.70 -5.71
CA LYS A 12 -6.24 0.96 -6.94
C LYS A 12 -6.07 -0.52 -6.64
N ASP A 13 -7.06 -1.31 -7.01
CA ASP A 13 -7.09 -2.76 -6.73
C ASP A 13 -6.27 -3.56 -7.75
N PRO A 14 -5.54 -4.60 -7.30
CA PRO A 14 -5.02 -5.64 -8.18
C PRO A 14 -6.13 -6.63 -8.53
N GLU A 15 -5.81 -7.59 -9.39
CA GLU A 15 -6.66 -8.78 -9.54
C GLU A 15 -6.64 -9.64 -8.27
N GLY A 16 -7.79 -10.26 -7.96
CA GLY A 16 -7.92 -11.21 -6.85
C GLY A 16 -8.26 -10.60 -5.49
N LEU A 17 -7.99 -11.37 -4.43
CA LEU A 17 -8.32 -10.99 -3.06
C LEU A 17 -7.41 -9.85 -2.58
N PHE A 18 -8.01 -8.83 -1.99
CA PHE A 18 -7.27 -7.69 -1.46
C PHE A 18 -8.01 -7.01 -0.30
N LEU A 19 -7.26 -6.27 0.53
CA LEU A 19 -7.81 -5.48 1.63
C LEU A 19 -8.86 -4.51 1.09
N GLN A 20 -10.02 -4.41 1.74
CA GLN A 20 -11.19 -3.69 1.27
C GLN A 20 -11.24 -2.26 1.81
N ASP A 21 -11.21 -2.11 3.13
CA ASP A 21 -11.28 -0.84 3.85
C ASP A 21 -10.67 -0.95 5.27
N ASN A 22 -10.74 0.13 6.06
CA ASN A 22 -10.09 0.24 7.37
C ASN A 22 -8.59 -0.09 7.34
N VAL A 23 -7.93 0.27 6.24
CA VAL A 23 -6.54 -0.12 6.00
C VAL A 23 -5.57 0.84 6.69
N VAL A 24 -4.92 0.35 7.75
CA VAL A 24 -3.93 1.09 8.53
C VAL A 24 -2.62 0.32 8.52
N THR A 25 -1.52 1.01 8.25
CA THR A 25 -0.18 0.41 8.18
C THR A 25 0.74 1.10 9.17
N GLN A 26 1.54 0.31 9.88
CA GLN A 26 2.58 0.78 10.78
C GLN A 26 3.92 0.32 10.23
N PHE A 27 4.76 1.26 9.80
CA PHE A 27 6.12 0.97 9.34
C PHE A 27 7.12 1.17 10.47
N ASN A 28 8.07 0.25 10.61
CA ASN A 28 9.14 0.30 11.59
C ASN A 28 10.48 0.07 10.89
N VAL A 29 11.52 0.74 11.36
CA VAL A 29 12.91 0.54 10.91
C VAL A 29 13.73 0.17 12.14
N ASP A 30 14.44 -0.94 12.09
CA ASP A 30 15.25 -1.42 13.21
C ASP A 30 16.62 -0.71 13.28
N GLU A 31 17.41 -1.05 14.31
CA GLU A 31 18.75 -0.49 14.53
C GLU A 31 19.74 -0.83 13.40
N ASN A 32 19.48 -1.90 12.65
CA ASN A 32 20.28 -2.33 11.51
C ASN A 32 19.80 -1.69 10.19
N GLY A 33 18.77 -0.83 10.23
CA GLY A 33 18.20 -0.18 9.06
C GLY A 33 17.18 -1.03 8.30
N HIS A 34 16.83 -2.23 8.75
CA HIS A 34 15.83 -3.06 8.07
C HIS A 34 14.43 -2.53 8.31
N MET A 35 13.70 -2.30 7.22
CA MET A 35 12.30 -1.91 7.28
C MET A 35 11.39 -3.13 7.44
N SER A 36 10.37 -2.98 8.27
CA SER A 36 9.25 -3.90 8.44
C SER A 36 7.94 -3.14 8.54
N ALA A 37 6.81 -3.80 8.33
CA ALA A 37 5.50 -3.20 8.50
C ALA A 37 4.47 -4.20 9.04
N THR A 38 3.48 -3.68 9.74
CA THR A 38 2.22 -4.38 9.98
C THR A 38 1.08 -3.63 9.32
N ALA A 39 0.12 -4.34 8.75
CA ALA A 39 -1.04 -3.75 8.12
C ALA A 39 -2.32 -4.44 8.60
N LYS A 40 -3.28 -3.64 9.05
CA LYS A 40 -4.61 -4.09 9.44
C LYS A 40 -5.61 -3.60 8.42
N GLY A 41 -6.63 -4.41 8.13
CA GLY A 41 -7.74 -3.98 7.29
C GLY A 41 -8.77 -5.07 7.10
N ARG A 42 -9.98 -4.68 6.71
CA ARG A 42 -11.05 -5.64 6.43
C ARG A 42 -10.77 -6.36 5.12
N VAL A 43 -10.94 -7.66 5.09
CA VAL A 43 -10.95 -8.46 3.87
C VAL A 43 -12.20 -9.32 3.85
N ARG A 44 -12.81 -9.46 2.66
CA ARG A 44 -13.98 -10.30 2.46
C ARG A 44 -13.54 -11.62 1.85
N LEU A 45 -13.56 -12.67 2.65
CA LEU A 45 -13.24 -14.02 2.22
C LEU A 45 -14.46 -14.68 1.54
N PHE A 46 -14.27 -15.89 1.02
CA PHE A 46 -15.34 -16.69 0.42
C PHE A 46 -16.57 -16.77 1.35
N ASN A 47 -17.77 -16.84 0.77
CA ASN A 47 -19.05 -16.86 1.48
C ASN A 47 -19.38 -15.59 2.30
N ASN A 48 -18.90 -14.42 1.87
CA ASN A 48 -19.20 -13.13 2.53
C ASN A 48 -18.72 -13.04 3.97
N TRP A 49 -17.68 -13.78 4.32
CA TRP A 49 -17.09 -13.72 5.64
C TRP A 49 -16.10 -12.56 5.70
N ASP A 50 -16.49 -11.50 6.39
CA ASP A 50 -15.65 -10.34 6.64
C ASP A 50 -14.74 -10.61 7.85
N VAL A 51 -13.43 -10.48 7.66
CA VAL A 51 -12.43 -10.62 8.72
C VAL A 51 -11.51 -9.40 8.74
N CYS A 52 -11.04 -9.02 9.92
CA CYS A 52 -9.95 -8.05 10.04
C CYS A 52 -8.63 -8.81 9.88
N ALA A 53 -8.00 -8.65 8.71
CA ALA A 53 -6.71 -9.25 8.43
C ALA A 53 -5.60 -8.47 9.13
N ASP A 54 -4.73 -9.18 9.84
CA ASP A 54 -3.49 -8.64 10.39
C ASP A 54 -2.33 -9.23 9.57
N MET A 55 -1.67 -8.36 8.81
CA MET A 55 -0.64 -8.68 7.85
C MET A 55 0.71 -8.16 8.34
N ILE A 56 1.75 -8.94 8.10
CA ILE A 56 3.14 -8.58 8.40
C ILE A 56 3.90 -8.51 7.08
N GLY A 57 4.76 -7.52 6.95
CA GLY A 57 5.67 -7.33 5.82
C GLY A 57 7.10 -7.12 6.28
N SER A 58 8.05 -7.77 5.61
CA SER A 58 9.48 -7.48 5.71
C SER A 58 9.99 -7.00 4.37
N PHE A 59 10.83 -5.96 4.37
CA PHE A 59 11.33 -5.33 3.15
C PHE A 59 12.80 -5.67 2.93
N THR A 60 13.14 -5.95 1.68
CA THR A 60 14.51 -6.13 1.22
C THR A 60 14.86 -5.00 0.27
N ASP A 61 15.97 -4.32 0.57
CA ASP A 61 16.43 -3.17 -0.19
C ASP A 61 16.85 -3.57 -1.62
N THR A 62 16.76 -2.60 -2.53
CA THR A 62 17.32 -2.70 -3.87
C THR A 62 18.35 -1.58 -4.08
N GLU A 63 18.95 -1.49 -5.27
CA GLU A 63 19.85 -0.39 -5.61
C GLU A 63 19.16 0.99 -5.58
N ASP A 64 17.85 1.02 -5.82
CA ASP A 64 17.04 2.23 -5.69
C ASP A 64 16.47 2.31 -4.26
N PRO A 65 16.82 3.33 -3.47
CA PRO A 65 16.41 3.45 -2.07
C PRO A 65 14.90 3.65 -1.88
N ALA A 66 14.15 3.94 -2.95
CA ALA A 66 12.69 4.05 -2.91
C ALA A 66 11.97 2.75 -3.29
N LYS A 67 12.71 1.72 -3.73
CA LYS A 67 12.16 0.46 -4.22
C LYS A 67 12.62 -0.71 -3.36
N PHE A 68 11.66 -1.48 -2.88
CA PHE A 68 11.90 -2.64 -2.04
C PHE A 68 11.20 -3.87 -2.60
N LYS A 69 11.71 -5.05 -2.26
CA LYS A 69 10.96 -6.30 -2.36
C LYS A 69 10.28 -6.56 -1.01
N MET A 70 8.96 -6.61 -1.00
CA MET A 70 8.17 -6.86 0.21
C MET A 70 7.74 -8.32 0.24
N LYS A 71 8.23 -9.05 1.24
CA LYS A 71 7.69 -10.36 1.60
C LYS A 71 6.59 -10.17 2.64
N TYR A 72 5.40 -10.69 2.40
CA TYR A 72 4.24 -10.51 3.28
C TYR A 72 3.56 -11.83 3.63
N TRP A 73 2.92 -11.86 4.80
CA TRP A 73 2.10 -12.97 5.28
C TRP A 73 1.11 -12.48 6.33
N GLY A 74 -0.03 -13.14 6.48
CA GLY A 74 -0.93 -12.85 7.60
C GLY A 74 -0.58 -13.61 8.86
N VAL A 75 -0.97 -13.06 10.02
CA VAL A 75 -0.80 -13.71 11.33
C VAL A 75 -1.55 -15.04 11.40
N ALA A 76 -2.72 -15.11 10.77
CA ALA A 76 -3.47 -16.34 10.62
C ALA A 76 -3.04 -17.09 9.33
N SER A 77 -2.85 -18.41 9.43
CA SER A 77 -2.31 -19.23 8.33
C SER A 77 -3.17 -19.28 7.07
N PHE A 78 -4.47 -18.95 7.18
CA PHE A 78 -5.40 -18.87 6.05
C PHE A 78 -5.31 -17.55 5.27
N LEU A 79 -4.58 -16.56 5.78
CA LEU A 79 -4.35 -15.29 5.09
C LEU A 79 -3.24 -15.44 4.04
N GLN A 80 -3.28 -14.56 3.04
CA GLN A 80 -2.37 -14.60 1.92
C GLN A 80 -0.91 -14.38 2.35
N LYS A 81 0.01 -15.06 1.68
CA LYS A 81 1.45 -14.80 1.74
C LYS A 81 2.02 -14.66 0.35
N GLY A 82 3.05 -13.87 0.18
CA GLY A 82 3.65 -13.63 -1.13
C GLY A 82 4.85 -12.70 -1.08
N ASN A 83 5.33 -12.35 -2.27
CA ASN A 83 6.32 -11.30 -2.46
C ASN A 83 5.79 -10.34 -3.52
N ASP A 84 5.71 -9.07 -3.17
CA ASP A 84 5.31 -8.01 -4.08
C ASP A 84 6.45 -6.97 -4.16
N ASP A 85 6.56 -6.26 -5.27
CA ASP A 85 7.31 -5.00 -5.31
C ASP A 85 6.66 -3.99 -4.37
N HIS A 86 7.45 -3.14 -3.73
CA HIS A 86 6.95 -2.06 -2.87
C HIS A 86 7.72 -0.78 -3.15
N TRP A 87 7.14 0.08 -3.97
CA TRP A 87 7.78 1.32 -4.41
C TRP A 87 7.09 2.51 -3.76
N ILE A 88 7.88 3.38 -3.14
CA ILE A 88 7.42 4.69 -2.69
C ILE A 88 7.64 5.66 -3.85
N VAL A 89 6.55 5.97 -4.55
CA VAL A 89 6.60 6.80 -5.77
C VAL A 89 6.87 8.27 -5.43
N ASP A 90 6.21 8.77 -4.39
CA ASP A 90 6.42 10.11 -3.85
C ASP A 90 5.93 10.16 -2.41
N THR A 91 6.60 10.96 -1.58
CA THR A 91 6.20 11.19 -0.18
C THR A 91 6.92 12.42 0.36
N ASP A 92 6.24 13.18 1.20
CA ASP A 92 6.86 14.22 2.03
C ASP A 92 7.14 13.74 3.46
N TYR A 93 6.94 12.44 3.73
CA TYR A 93 7.07 11.75 5.02
C TYR A 93 6.09 12.18 6.11
N ASP A 94 5.62 13.42 6.09
CA ASP A 94 4.85 14.05 7.17
C ASP A 94 3.37 14.20 6.88
N THR A 95 2.95 14.13 5.61
CA THR A 95 1.53 14.28 5.25
C THR A 95 1.03 13.17 4.33
N TYR A 96 1.76 12.82 3.28
CA TYR A 96 1.28 11.89 2.26
C TYR A 96 2.36 10.92 1.80
N ALA A 97 1.91 9.78 1.26
CA ALA A 97 2.74 8.91 0.45
C ALA A 97 1.91 8.27 -0.66
N LEU A 98 2.52 8.11 -1.83
CA LEU A 98 1.98 7.31 -2.91
C LEU A 98 2.81 6.04 -3.05
N HIS A 99 2.18 4.91 -2.77
CA HIS A 99 2.78 3.59 -2.93
C HIS A 99 2.34 2.96 -4.26
N TYR A 100 3.23 2.23 -4.92
CA TYR A 100 2.92 1.46 -6.11
C TYR A 100 3.58 0.07 -6.08
N SER A 101 2.88 -0.91 -6.65
CA SER A 101 3.40 -2.25 -6.90
C SER A 101 2.87 -2.78 -8.23
N CYS A 102 3.74 -3.49 -8.95
CA CYS A 102 3.38 -4.24 -10.15
C CYS A 102 3.63 -5.73 -9.91
N ARG A 103 2.57 -6.54 -9.95
CA ARG A 103 2.63 -8.00 -9.76
C ARG A 103 2.95 -8.75 -11.05
N LYS A 104 2.54 -8.19 -12.19
CA LYS A 104 2.72 -8.81 -13.49
C LYS A 104 2.97 -7.75 -14.55
N LEU A 105 4.01 -7.94 -15.35
CA LEU A 105 4.32 -7.11 -16.52
C LEU A 105 3.68 -7.71 -17.78
N ASN A 106 3.30 -6.84 -18.70
CA ASN A 106 3.01 -7.16 -20.09
C ASN A 106 4.32 -7.32 -20.89
N GLU A 107 4.22 -7.87 -22.10
CA GLU A 107 5.37 -8.05 -23.00
C GLU A 107 5.98 -6.70 -23.46
N ASP A 108 5.18 -5.65 -23.52
CA ASP A 108 5.61 -4.29 -23.87
C ASP A 108 6.26 -3.53 -22.69
N GLY A 109 6.39 -4.18 -21.54
CA GLY A 109 6.95 -3.59 -20.32
C GLY A 109 5.96 -2.77 -19.48
N THR A 110 4.72 -2.58 -19.94
CA THR A 110 3.66 -1.97 -19.12
C THR A 110 3.21 -2.94 -18.01
N CYS A 111 2.55 -2.43 -16.97
CA CYS A 111 2.07 -3.29 -15.90
C CYS A 111 0.67 -3.87 -16.21
N ALA A 112 0.58 -5.20 -16.20
CA ALA A 112 -0.66 -5.96 -16.42
C ALA A 112 -1.53 -6.02 -15.15
N ASP A 113 -0.91 -6.29 -14.00
CA ASP A 113 -1.58 -6.34 -12.69
C ASP A 113 -0.81 -5.50 -11.68
N SER A 114 -1.46 -4.46 -11.17
CA SER A 114 -0.87 -3.47 -10.26
C SER A 114 -1.78 -3.18 -9.09
N TYR A 115 -1.21 -2.68 -8.00
CA TYR A 115 -1.99 -2.00 -6.98
C TYR A 115 -1.25 -0.79 -6.47
N SER A 116 -2.00 0.15 -5.92
CA SER A 116 -1.44 1.38 -5.39
C SER A 116 -2.27 1.88 -4.23
N PHE A 117 -1.60 2.49 -3.25
CA PHE A 117 -2.23 3.12 -2.10
C PHE A 117 -1.83 4.59 -2.04
N VAL A 118 -2.81 5.42 -1.72
CA VAL A 118 -2.58 6.78 -1.24
C VAL A 118 -2.65 6.72 0.28
N PHE A 119 -1.54 6.99 0.95
CA PHE A 119 -1.46 7.06 2.39
C PHE A 119 -1.48 8.51 2.89
N SER A 120 -2.06 8.70 4.07
CA SER A 120 -2.07 9.94 4.82
C SER A 120 -1.54 9.71 6.23
N ARG A 121 -0.86 10.70 6.81
CA ARG A 121 -0.56 10.72 8.25
C ARG A 121 -1.78 11.05 9.11
N ASP A 122 -2.73 11.84 8.59
CA ASP A 122 -3.99 12.16 9.26
C ASP A 122 -5.14 11.30 8.68
N PRO A 123 -5.87 10.52 9.51
CA PRO A 123 -7.01 9.73 9.06
C PRO A 123 -8.16 10.59 8.49
N LYS A 124 -8.18 11.90 8.73
CA LYS A 124 -9.17 12.83 8.18
C LYS A 124 -8.94 13.16 6.69
N GLY A 125 -7.78 12.79 6.15
CA GLY A 125 -7.44 13.00 4.74
C GLY A 125 -6.18 13.83 4.53
N LEU A 126 -5.97 14.23 3.27
CA LEU A 126 -4.79 14.96 2.81
C LEU A 126 -5.05 16.47 2.74
N PRO A 127 -4.04 17.32 2.99
CA PRO A 127 -4.14 18.75 2.70
C PRO A 127 -4.26 19.02 1.18
N PRO A 128 -4.83 20.16 0.76
CA PRO A 128 -5.06 20.46 -0.67
C PRO A 128 -3.79 20.41 -1.54
N GLU A 129 -2.65 20.81 -0.99
CA GLU A 129 -1.35 20.79 -1.67
C GLU A 129 -0.91 19.35 -1.96
N ALA A 130 -0.98 18.46 -0.96
CA ALA A 130 -0.67 17.04 -1.13
C ALA A 130 -1.64 16.36 -2.11
N GLN A 131 -2.93 16.72 -2.09
CA GLN A 131 -3.92 16.20 -3.04
C GLN A 131 -3.53 16.51 -4.49
N LYS A 132 -3.05 17.73 -4.78
CA LYS A 132 -2.58 18.11 -6.13
C LYS A 132 -1.38 17.28 -6.57
N ILE A 133 -0.42 17.05 -5.67
CA ILE A 133 0.79 16.27 -5.98
C ILE A 133 0.42 14.80 -6.23
N VAL A 134 -0.34 14.19 -5.32
CA VAL A 134 -0.83 12.81 -5.46
C VAL A 134 -1.59 12.65 -6.78
N ARG A 135 -2.47 13.61 -7.10
CA ARG A 135 -3.24 13.60 -8.34
C ARG A 135 -2.35 13.56 -9.58
N GLN A 136 -1.29 14.37 -9.61
CA GLN A 136 -0.34 14.37 -10.72
C GLN A 136 0.39 13.02 -10.81
N ARG A 137 0.87 12.49 -9.68
CA ARG A 137 1.58 11.20 -9.66
C ARG A 137 0.71 10.02 -10.07
N GLN A 138 -0.58 10.04 -9.77
CA GLN A 138 -1.53 9.03 -10.28
C GLN A 138 -1.65 9.04 -11.81
N ILE A 139 -1.57 10.23 -12.43
CA ILE A 139 -1.54 10.38 -13.89
C ILE A 139 -0.23 9.84 -14.44
N ASP A 140 0.90 10.19 -13.83
CA ASP A 140 2.24 9.73 -14.22
C ASP A 140 2.35 8.19 -14.18
N LEU A 141 1.61 7.52 -13.27
CA LEU A 141 1.52 6.05 -13.17
C LEU A 141 0.49 5.41 -14.11
N CYS A 142 -0.22 6.17 -14.95
CA CYS A 142 -1.33 5.68 -15.77
C CYS A 142 -2.49 5.03 -14.97
N LEU A 143 -2.66 5.46 -13.72
CA LEU A 143 -3.69 5.00 -12.79
C LEU A 143 -4.79 6.04 -12.50
N ASP A 144 -4.80 7.13 -13.27
CA ASP A 144 -5.85 8.14 -13.22
C ASP A 144 -7.26 7.51 -13.27
N ARG A 145 -8.16 7.97 -12.37
CA ARG A 145 -9.56 7.53 -12.25
C ARG A 145 -9.76 6.04 -11.94
N LYS A 146 -8.69 5.31 -11.58
CA LYS A 146 -8.76 3.89 -11.17
C LYS A 146 -8.74 3.69 -9.65
N TYR A 147 -8.60 4.77 -8.87
CA TYR A 147 -8.62 4.71 -7.41
C TYR A 147 -10.04 4.78 -6.87
N ARG A 148 -10.31 4.03 -5.82
CA ARG A 148 -11.49 4.17 -4.97
C ARG A 148 -11.09 4.62 -3.56
N VAL A 149 -11.98 5.35 -2.91
CA VAL A 149 -11.81 5.82 -1.53
C VAL A 149 -11.87 4.63 -0.58
N ILE A 150 -11.08 4.71 0.49
CA ILE A 150 -11.10 3.78 1.62
C ILE A 150 -11.79 4.45 2.78
N VAL A 151 -12.80 3.79 3.34
CA VAL A 151 -13.53 4.26 4.51
C VAL A 151 -12.82 3.77 5.77
N HIS A 152 -12.79 4.61 6.81
CA HIS A 152 -12.32 4.28 8.15
C HIS A 152 -13.48 4.42 9.13
N ASN A 153 -14.17 3.32 9.43
CA ASN A 153 -15.38 3.29 10.27
C ASN A 153 -15.34 2.31 11.45
N GLY A 154 -14.18 1.71 11.72
CA GLY A 154 -13.95 0.80 12.87
C GLY A 154 -14.15 -0.66 12.54
#